data_AF-A0A1I6UC21-F1
#
_entry.id   AF-A0A1I6UC21-F1
#
_cell.length_a   1.000
_cell.length_b   1.000
_cell.length_c   1.000
_cell.angle_alpha   90.00
_cell.angle_beta   90.00
_cell.angle_gamma   90.00
#
_symmetry.space_group_name_H-M   'P 1'
#
loop_
_entity.id
_entity.type
_entity.pdbx_description
1 polymer ?
#
loop_
_entity_poly.entity_id
_entity_poly.type
_entity_poly.pdbx_seq_one_letter_code
_entity_poly.pdbx_strand_id
1 'polypeptide(L)'
;MMVMDTLIFYLIAYVIVTIMASMHFLYNWKVKKQQAFDSSLGLHALKANATQFEAFKTTKPFHPLYNVMVFPIVGVVMMGQFSIFPTLTQSLGIGVLWIVYGLVLDLFCWVIIPHPWRLTLKDLFVTYQPWITLAYISIGLSPLISMVYLSLFMA
;
A
#
# COMPACT_ATOMS: atom_id res chain seq x y z
N MET A 1 -2.48 10.70 -21.53
CA MET A 1 -1.73 10.18 -20.38
C MET A 1 -1.16 8.81 -20.73
N MET A 2 0.13 8.60 -20.50
CA MET A 2 0.83 7.35 -20.82
C MET A 2 0.85 6.40 -19.61
N VAL A 3 1.13 5.12 -19.85
CA VAL A 3 1.30 4.09 -18.79
C VAL A 3 2.40 4.48 -17.79
N MET A 4 3.44 5.18 -18.24
CA MET A 4 4.50 5.69 -17.38
C MET A 4 3.97 6.71 -16.36
N ASP A 5 3.03 7.57 -16.76
CA ASP A 5 2.47 8.59 -15.87
C ASP A 5 1.68 7.93 -14.74
N THR A 6 0.88 6.89 -15.03
CA THR A 6 0.12 6.16 -14.00
C THR A 6 1.02 5.44 -13.00
N LEU A 7 2.20 4.96 -13.44
CA LEU A 7 3.20 4.35 -12.57
C LEU A 7 3.83 5.36 -11.62
N ILE A 8 4.14 6.57 -12.07
CA ILE A 8 4.72 7.62 -11.21
C ILE A 8 3.77 7.95 -10.07
N PHE A 9 2.49 8.19 -10.37
CA PHE A 9 1.48 8.47 -9.34
C PHE A 9 1.27 7.27 -8.41
N TYR A 10 1.28 6.05 -8.95
CA TYR A 10 1.27 4.84 -8.13
C TYR A 10 2.45 4.83 -7.14
N LEU A 11 3.68 5.08 -7.60
CA LEU A 11 4.88 5.08 -6.77
C LEU A 11 4.82 6.15 -5.68
N ILE A 12 4.30 7.35 -6.00
CA ILE A 12 4.09 8.41 -5.02
C ILE A 12 3.15 7.93 -3.91
N ALA A 13 1.98 7.39 -4.27
CA ALA A 13 1.02 6.85 -3.30
C ALA A 13 1.64 5.72 -2.47
N TYR A 14 2.34 4.79 -3.13
CA TYR A 14 3.01 3.64 -2.51
C TYR A 14 4.05 4.06 -1.45
N VAL A 15 4.90 5.04 -1.78
CA VAL A 15 5.89 5.58 -0.84
C VAL A 15 5.21 6.22 0.35
N ILE A 16 4.17 7.02 0.14
CA ILE A 16 3.43 7.68 1.22
C ILE A 16 2.81 6.63 2.17
N VAL A 17 2.07 5.64 1.65
CA VAL A 17 1.46 4.61 2.52
C VAL A 17 2.51 3.77 3.24
N THR A 18 3.66 3.51 2.60
CA THR A 18 4.76 2.77 3.22
C THR A 18 5.39 3.54 4.37
N ILE A 19 5.56 4.87 4.22
CA ILE A 19 6.02 5.74 5.30
C ILE A 19 5.00 5.74 6.44
N MET A 20 3.70 5.88 6.15
CA MET A 20 2.65 5.85 7.18
C MET A 20 2.63 4.54 7.96
N ALA A 21 2.71 3.39 7.27
CA ALA A 21 2.77 2.08 7.89
C ALA A 21 4.03 1.93 8.77
N SER A 22 5.18 2.38 8.27
CA SER A 22 6.46 2.35 9.01
C SER A 22 6.40 3.22 10.25
N MET A 23 5.83 4.43 10.16
CA MET A 23 5.63 5.32 11.29
C MET A 23 4.68 4.72 12.33
N HIS A 24 3.59 4.07 11.92
CA HIS A 24 2.70 3.41 12.87
C HIS A 24 3.36 2.22 13.55
N PHE A 25 4.14 1.41 12.82
CA PHE A 25 4.95 0.36 13.43
C PHE A 25 5.94 0.94 14.47
N LEU A 26 6.64 2.02 14.12
CA LEU A 26 7.55 2.71 15.05
C LEU A 26 6.82 3.26 16.28
N TYR A 27 5.62 3.80 16.12
CA TYR A 27 4.77 4.25 17.23
C TYR A 27 4.39 3.08 18.15
N ASN A 28 3.91 1.96 17.58
CA ASN A 28 3.56 0.78 18.34
C ASN A 28 4.75 0.21 19.12
N TRP A 29 5.93 0.18 18.50
CA TRP A 29 7.13 -0.27 19.16
C TRP A 29 7.65 0.72 20.22
N LYS A 30 7.90 1.98 19.84
CA LYS A 30 8.62 2.94 20.69
C LYS A 30 7.75 3.61 21.73
N VAL A 31 6.48 3.87 21.40
CA VAL A 31 5.55 4.58 22.28
C VAL A 31 4.71 3.58 23.06
N LYS A 32 4.02 2.65 22.39
CA LYS A 32 3.21 1.62 23.08
C LYS A 32 4.02 0.48 23.69
N LYS A 33 5.34 0.43 23.46
CA LYS A 33 6.26 -0.60 23.99
C LYS A 33 5.88 -2.03 23.58
N GLN A 34 5.15 -2.19 22.48
CA GLN A 34 4.82 -3.51 21.95
C GLN A 34 6.08 -4.21 21.45
N GLN A 35 6.10 -5.53 21.57
CA GLN A 35 7.24 -6.31 21.09
C GLN A 35 7.38 -6.14 19.58
N ALA A 36 8.55 -5.72 19.13
CA ALA A 36 8.87 -5.48 17.72
C ALA A 36 9.96 -6.42 17.16
N PHE A 37 10.76 -7.01 18.05
CA PHE A 37 11.77 -8.01 17.72
C PHE A 37 12.08 -8.86 18.96
N ASP A 38 12.79 -9.97 18.74
CA ASP A 38 13.43 -10.73 19.80
C ASP A 38 14.62 -9.91 20.35
N SER A 39 14.55 -9.54 21.63
CA SER A 39 15.58 -8.74 22.31
C SER A 39 16.93 -9.44 22.38
N SER A 40 16.97 -10.78 22.27
CA SER A 40 18.21 -11.57 22.26
C SER A 40 18.90 -11.60 20.89
N LEU A 41 18.16 -11.40 19.80
CA LEU A 41 18.64 -11.44 18.42
C LEU A 41 18.70 -10.05 17.74
N GLY A 42 18.17 -9.02 18.40
CA GLY A 42 18.15 -7.66 17.88
C GLY A 42 17.48 -7.55 16.50
N LEU A 43 18.06 -6.77 15.60
CA LEU A 43 17.50 -6.53 14.26
C LEU A 43 17.45 -7.80 13.38
N HIS A 44 18.25 -8.83 13.69
CA HIS A 44 18.25 -10.09 12.95
C HIS A 44 16.98 -10.90 13.19
N ALA A 45 16.26 -10.65 14.30
CA ALA A 45 14.96 -11.26 14.57
C ALA A 45 13.89 -10.90 13.53
N LEU A 46 13.98 -9.70 12.93
CA LEU A 46 13.02 -9.25 11.93
C LEU A 46 13.08 -10.12 10.67
N LYS A 47 14.27 -10.61 10.29
CA LYS A 47 14.43 -11.53 9.15
C LYS A 47 13.71 -12.87 9.35
N ALA A 48 13.57 -13.31 10.60
CA ALA A 48 13.02 -14.62 10.90
C ALA A 48 11.49 -14.62 10.95
N ASN A 49 10.87 -13.53 11.44
CA ASN A 49 9.42 -13.51 11.70
C ASN A 49 8.85 -12.10 11.95
N ALA A 50 9.13 -11.11 11.10
CA ALA A 50 8.58 -9.75 11.25
C ALA A 50 7.05 -9.71 11.50
N THR A 51 6.29 -10.61 10.86
CA THR A 51 4.82 -10.74 10.99
C THR A 51 4.34 -11.29 12.33
N GLN A 52 5.24 -11.86 13.13
CA GLN A 52 4.90 -12.49 14.40
C GLN A 52 4.96 -11.53 15.59
N PHE A 53 5.67 -10.41 15.44
CA PHE A 53 5.80 -9.42 16.49
C PHE A 53 4.52 -8.63 16.67
N GLU A 54 4.20 -8.33 17.93
CA GLU A 54 2.97 -7.65 18.33
C GLU A 54 2.82 -6.29 17.63
N ALA A 55 3.89 -5.49 17.61
CA ALA A 55 3.89 -4.16 17.00
C ALA A 55 3.51 -4.23 15.50
N PHE A 56 3.95 -5.27 14.78
CA PHE A 56 3.59 -5.48 13.39
C PHE A 56 2.14 -5.95 13.25
N LYS A 57 1.74 -6.94 14.06
CA LYS A 57 0.38 -7.51 14.05
C LYS A 57 -0.70 -6.44 14.24
N THR A 58 -0.45 -5.48 15.13
CA THR A 58 -1.38 -4.39 15.43
C THR A 58 -1.34 -3.25 14.41
N THR A 59 -0.28 -3.13 13.61
CA THR A 59 -0.22 -2.17 12.49
C THR A 59 -0.97 -2.69 11.25
N LYS A 60 -0.92 -3.99 10.95
CA LYS A 60 -1.52 -4.58 9.71
C LYS A 60 -2.97 -4.11 9.42
N PRO A 61 -3.91 -4.07 10.39
CA PRO A 61 -5.29 -3.67 10.14
C PRO A 61 -5.46 -2.25 9.60
N PHE A 62 -4.47 -1.38 9.79
CA PHE A 62 -4.50 0.00 9.34
C PHE A 62 -3.99 0.18 7.91
N HIS A 63 -3.34 -0.84 7.33
CA HIS A 63 -2.80 -0.73 5.99
C HIS A 63 -3.89 -0.45 4.94
N PRO A 64 -5.05 -1.13 4.94
CA PRO A 64 -6.15 -0.76 4.05
C PRO A 64 -6.61 0.68 4.25
N LEU A 65 -6.68 1.16 5.51
CA LEU A 65 -7.10 2.54 5.80
C LEU A 65 -6.13 3.55 5.20
N TYR A 66 -4.82 3.33 5.31
CA TYR A 66 -3.82 4.18 4.66
C TYR A 66 -3.99 4.19 3.15
N ASN A 67 -4.25 3.03 2.55
CA ASN A 67 -4.48 2.94 1.10
C ASN A 67 -5.75 3.69 0.68
N VAL A 68 -6.88 3.51 1.37
CA VAL A 68 -8.13 4.25 1.11
C VAL A 68 -7.96 5.75 1.29
N MET A 69 -7.13 6.20 2.23
CA MET A 69 -6.91 7.64 2.43
C MET A 69 -6.00 8.24 1.35
N VAL A 70 -4.94 7.54 0.95
CA VAL A 70 -3.89 8.11 0.11
C VAL A 70 -4.16 7.90 -1.39
N PHE A 71 -4.48 6.68 -1.80
CA PHE A 71 -4.57 6.35 -3.23
C PHE A 71 -5.67 7.11 -3.96
N PRO A 72 -6.87 7.34 -3.40
CA PRO A 72 -7.88 8.18 -4.06
C PRO A 72 -7.44 9.63 -4.19
N ILE A 73 -6.77 10.21 -3.19
CA ILE A 73 -6.29 11.60 -3.25
C ILE A 73 -5.26 11.75 -4.37
N VAL A 74 -4.28 10.86 -4.42
CA VAL A 74 -3.27 10.85 -5.49
C VAL A 74 -3.93 10.55 -6.85
N GLY A 75 -4.93 9.68 -6.87
CA GLY A 75 -5.74 9.39 -8.05
C GLY A 75 -6.50 10.60 -8.58
N VAL A 76 -7.06 11.46 -7.72
CA VAL A 76 -7.71 12.72 -8.12
C VAL A 76 -6.71 13.65 -8.80
N VAL A 77 -5.52 13.82 -8.19
CA VAL A 77 -4.45 14.66 -8.77
C VAL A 77 -4.02 14.13 -10.14
N MET A 78 -3.85 12.81 -10.27
CA MET A 78 -3.51 12.14 -11.53
C MET A 78 -4.61 12.30 -12.58
N MET A 79 -5.87 12.02 -12.23
CA MET A 79 -7.00 12.09 -13.15
C MET A 79 -7.26 13.53 -13.62
N GLY A 80 -6.98 14.53 -12.77
CA GLY A 80 -7.04 15.95 -13.13
C GLY A 80 -5.99 16.37 -14.18
N GLN A 81 -5.00 15.54 -14.49
CA GLN A 81 -4.02 15.81 -15.56
C GLN A 81 -4.54 15.41 -16.95
N PHE A 82 -5.68 14.72 -17.06
CA PHE A 82 -6.23 14.38 -18.37
C PHE A 82 -6.84 15.61 -19.05
N SER A 83 -6.51 15.82 -20.33
CA SER A 83 -7.09 16.90 -21.13
C SER A 83 -8.59 16.70 -21.43
N ILE A 84 -9.07 15.46 -21.37
CA ILE A 84 -10.46 15.08 -21.56
C ILE A 84 -10.88 14.27 -20.34
N PHE A 85 -12.09 14.52 -19.84
CA PHE A 85 -12.62 13.82 -18.67
C PHE A 85 -12.47 12.29 -18.80
N PRO A 86 -11.83 11.61 -17.82
CA PRO A 86 -11.61 10.17 -17.89
C PRO A 86 -12.91 9.36 -17.90
N THR A 87 -12.97 8.36 -18.78
CA THR A 87 -14.13 7.46 -18.86
C THR A 87 -14.12 6.39 -17.75
N LEU A 88 -15.27 5.73 -17.54
CA LEU A 88 -15.38 4.58 -16.64
C LEU A 88 -14.39 3.46 -17.01
N THR A 89 -14.30 3.12 -18.30
CA THR A 89 -13.40 2.08 -18.80
C THR A 89 -11.93 2.42 -18.53
N GLN A 90 -11.53 3.68 -18.73
CA GLN A 90 -10.18 4.13 -18.42
C GLN A 90 -9.88 4.06 -16.92
N SER A 91 -10.84 4.46 -16.08
CA SER A 91 -10.70 4.42 -14.62
C SER A 91 -10.52 2.99 -14.11
N LEU A 92 -11.35 2.06 -14.59
CA LEU A 92 -11.23 0.64 -14.26
C LEU A 92 -9.92 0.04 -14.78
N GLY A 93 -9.50 0.39 -16.00
CA GLY A 93 -8.23 -0.05 -16.58
C GLY A 93 -7.02 0.39 -15.76
N ILE A 94 -7.01 1.63 -15.28
CA ILE A 94 -5.95 2.14 -14.39
C ILE A 94 -6.01 1.44 -13.03
N GLY A 95 -7.21 1.17 -12.49
CA GLY A 95 -7.39 0.40 -11.26
C GLY A 95 -6.76 -0.99 -11.34
N VAL A 96 -7.00 -1.72 -12.44
CA VAL A 96 -6.37 -3.02 -12.69
C VAL A 96 -4.85 -2.89 -12.80
N LEU A 97 -4.34 -1.88 -13.53
CA LEU A 97 -2.90 -1.63 -13.63
C LEU A 97 -2.26 -1.37 -12.26
N TRP A 98 -2.90 -0.57 -11.42
CA TRP A 98 -2.40 -0.28 -10.07
C TRP A 98 -2.39 -1.52 -9.17
N ILE A 99 -3.35 -2.43 -9.30
CA ILE A 99 -3.30 -3.73 -8.61
C ILE A 99 -2.09 -4.53 -9.11
N VAL A 100 -1.85 -4.60 -10.42
CA VAL A 100 -0.70 -5.31 -11.00
C VAL A 100 0.62 -4.71 -10.50
N TYR A 101 0.74 -3.38 -10.49
CA TYR A 101 1.92 -2.70 -9.94
C TYR A 101 2.14 -3.06 -8.47
N GLY A 102 1.08 -3.09 -7.66
CA GLY A 102 1.17 -3.49 -6.27
C GLY A 102 1.61 -4.92 -6.07
N LEU A 103 1.07 -5.87 -6.83
CA LEU A 103 1.50 -7.26 -6.75
C LEU A 103 2.98 -7.42 -7.11
N VAL A 104 3.44 -6.74 -8.16
CA VAL A 104 4.84 -6.78 -8.59
C VAL A 104 5.75 -6.12 -7.56
N LEU A 105 5.43 -4.89 -7.13
CA LEU A 105 6.26 -4.17 -6.17
C LEU A 105 6.28 -4.85 -4.82
N ASP A 106 5.16 -5.41 -4.34
CA ASP A 106 5.17 -6.10 -3.06
C ASP A 106 5.98 -7.40 -3.11
N LEU A 107 5.94 -8.11 -4.24
CA LEU A 107 6.82 -9.26 -4.47
C LEU A 107 8.30 -8.85 -4.43
N PHE A 108 8.69 -7.79 -5.15
CA PHE A 108 10.09 -7.38 -5.19
C PHE A 108 10.56 -6.78 -3.86
N CYS A 109 9.84 -5.77 -3.37
CA CYS A 109 10.20 -5.00 -2.18
C CYS A 109 10.13 -5.83 -0.91
N TRP A 110 9.08 -6.64 -0.71
CA TRP A 110 8.85 -7.33 0.56
C TRP A 110 9.26 -8.81 0.55
N VAL A 111 9.44 -9.45 -0.60
CA VAL A 111 9.76 -10.89 -0.65
C VAL A 111 11.14 -11.17 -1.25
N ILE A 112 11.52 -10.50 -2.34
CA ILE A 112 12.77 -10.80 -3.07
C ILE A 112 13.95 -10.05 -2.45
N ILE A 113 13.83 -8.74 -2.28
CA ILE A 113 14.93 -7.88 -1.81
C ILE A 113 15.22 -8.21 -0.33
N PRO A 114 16.49 -8.45 0.05
CA PRO A 114 16.83 -8.72 1.44
C PRO A 114 16.83 -7.43 2.27
N HIS A 115 15.88 -7.31 3.19
CA HIS A 115 15.83 -6.23 4.19
C HIS A 115 15.25 -6.77 5.51
N PRO A 116 15.29 -6.01 6.63
CA PRO A 116 14.85 -6.51 7.94
C PRO A 116 13.40 -6.97 7.97
N TRP A 117 12.49 -6.25 7.29
CA TRP A 117 11.05 -6.57 7.24
C TRP A 117 10.67 -7.53 6.11
N ARG A 118 11.61 -8.31 5.59
CA ARG A 118 11.34 -9.26 4.51
C ARG A 118 10.31 -10.30 4.96
N LEU A 119 9.35 -10.56 4.10
CA LEU A 119 8.28 -11.53 4.26
C LEU A 119 8.52 -12.76 3.38
N THR A 120 8.02 -13.91 3.81
CA THR A 120 7.84 -15.04 2.91
C THR A 120 6.60 -14.84 2.02
N LEU A 121 6.50 -15.59 0.92
CA LEU A 121 5.27 -15.61 0.10
C LEU A 121 4.04 -15.99 0.94
N LYS A 122 4.20 -16.96 1.84
CA LYS A 122 3.12 -17.37 2.77
C LYS A 122 2.76 -16.22 3.71
N ASP A 123 3.74 -15.52 4.26
CA ASP A 123 3.48 -14.40 5.16
C ASP A 123 2.70 -13.28 4.49
N LEU A 124 3.10 -12.91 3.26
CA LEU A 124 2.47 -11.82 2.50
C LEU A 124 1.08 -12.20 1.96
N PHE A 125 0.91 -13.38 1.37
CA PHE A 125 -0.32 -13.72 0.65
C PHE A 125 -1.33 -14.53 1.47
N VAL A 126 -0.88 -15.24 2.52
CA VAL A 126 -1.75 -16.08 3.37
C VAL A 126 -1.91 -15.47 4.75
N THR A 127 -0.82 -15.21 5.47
CA THR A 127 -0.87 -14.74 6.87
C THR A 127 -1.25 -13.25 7.00
N TYR A 128 -1.06 -12.48 5.93
CA TYR A 128 -1.46 -11.08 5.88
C TYR A 128 -2.96 -10.88 5.67
N GLN A 129 -3.70 -11.93 5.32
CA GLN A 129 -5.14 -11.84 5.13
C GLN A 129 -5.86 -11.43 6.43
N PRO A 130 -6.98 -10.68 6.33
CA PRO A 130 -7.60 -10.16 5.11
C PRO A 130 -6.96 -8.84 4.61
N TRP A 131 -5.99 -8.30 5.35
CA TRP A 131 -5.52 -6.93 5.20
C TRP A 131 -4.86 -6.65 3.85
N ILE A 132 -4.12 -7.60 3.29
CA ILE A 132 -3.47 -7.42 1.98
C ILE A 132 -4.51 -7.34 0.86
N THR A 133 -5.56 -8.17 0.91
CA THR A 133 -6.65 -8.13 -0.06
C THR A 133 -7.41 -6.81 0.02
N LEU A 134 -7.73 -6.35 1.22
CA LEU A 134 -8.40 -5.06 1.42
C LEU A 134 -7.53 -3.88 0.93
N ALA A 135 -6.21 -3.95 1.11
CA ALA A 135 -5.29 -2.96 0.56
C ALA A 135 -5.32 -2.95 -0.98
N TYR A 136 -5.24 -4.11 -1.64
CA TYR A 136 -5.34 -4.18 -3.11
C TYR A 136 -6.70 -3.71 -3.64
N ILE A 137 -7.80 -4.01 -2.95
CA ILE A 137 -9.12 -3.47 -3.30
C ILE A 137 -9.13 -1.95 -3.21
N SER A 138 -8.53 -1.40 -2.15
CA SER A 138 -8.44 0.05 -1.95
C SER A 138 -7.64 0.71 -3.06
N ILE A 139 -6.49 0.14 -3.41
CA ILE A 139 -5.65 0.59 -4.52
C ILE A 139 -6.42 0.54 -5.85
N GLY A 140 -7.07 -0.59 -6.17
CA GLY A 140 -7.77 -0.78 -7.44
C GLY A 140 -9.02 0.07 -7.60
N LEU A 141 -9.76 0.34 -6.52
CA LEU A 141 -10.95 1.20 -6.55
C LEU A 141 -10.60 2.69 -6.57
N SER A 142 -9.37 3.07 -6.23
CA SER A 142 -8.99 4.48 -6.09
C SER A 142 -9.14 5.30 -7.38
N PRO A 143 -8.73 4.82 -8.56
CA PRO A 143 -8.99 5.51 -9.83
C PRO A 143 -10.48 5.75 -10.10
N LEU A 144 -11.35 4.78 -9.75
CA LEU A 144 -12.79 4.91 -9.90
C LEU A 144 -13.36 5.97 -8.94
N ILE A 145 -12.97 5.92 -7.66
CA ILE A 145 -13.37 6.93 -6.66
C ILE A 145 -12.93 8.33 -7.11
N SER A 146 -11.73 8.43 -7.68
CA SER A 146 -11.17 9.69 -8.18
C SER A 146 -11.98 10.26 -9.33
N MET A 147 -12.36 9.43 -10.30
CA MET A 147 -13.19 9.85 -11.41
C MET A 147 -14.59 10.29 -10.95
N VAL A 148 -15.22 9.54 -10.03
CA VAL A 148 -16.50 9.94 -9.44
C VAL A 148 -16.38 11.30 -8.73
N TYR A 149 -15.33 11.49 -7.93
CA TYR A 149 -15.09 12.78 -7.27
C TYR A 149 -14.95 13.93 -8.28
N LEU A 150 -14.14 13.76 -9.34
CA LEU A 150 -14.02 14.79 -10.37
C LEU A 150 -15.36 15.08 -11.06
N SER A 151 -16.17 14.05 -11.33
CA SER A 151 -17.48 14.24 -11.98
C SER A 151 -18.48 15.02 -11.14
N LEU A 152 -18.38 14.95 -9.82
CA LEU A 152 -19.32 15.58 -8.90
C LEU A 152 -18.90 16.99 -8.48
N PHE A 153 -17.60 17.30 -8.49
CA PHE A 153 -17.07 18.51 -7.84
C PHE A 153 -16.18 19.38 -8.73
N MET A 154 -15.73 18.89 -9.89
CA MET A 154 -14.80 19.61 -10.77
C MET A 154 -15.23 19.65 -12.24
N ALA A 155 -16.39 19.06 -12.58
CA ALA A 155 -17.00 19.11 -13.90
C ALA A 155 -17.92 20.34 -14.05
#